data_AF-A0AA38DTT1-F1
#
_entry.id   AF-A0AA38DTT1-F1
#
_cell.length_a   1.000
_cell.length_b   1.000
_cell.length_c   1.000
_cell.angle_alpha   90.00
_cell.angle_beta   90.00
_cell.angle_gamma   90.00
#
_symmetry.space_group_name_H-M   'P 1'
#
loop_
_entity.id
_entity.type
_entity.pdbx_description
1 polymer ?
#
loop_
_entity_poly.entity_id
_entity_poly.type
_entity_poly.pdbx_seq_one_letter_code
_entity_poly.pdbx_strand_id
1 'polypeptide(L)'
;MLKTTLKAPKTDKKTKVIIGMCNSVDDLSAAILSFWDREGVSGSSYSFILDRLSVLSLKTNVSESDITAFTNLASAVLGKTFTAAKKELGYGKSIFLTKAGEITRVHPLAIENQKIWRFMFVTGDFFRLRSVASEWKSAKTPEERDSAALRMREILYPIMVDNIKFKFPAISAVMSRIGDLLNDQMFNIFQMLRVSAEEPASQTLTSESASDAYQQRKTTGADFLRSMSVPGRIEEAKAEIANMLDRKNPESLEWINVRNLFGERAEAVRTALLSGKFGFGSPGEQDGCANFINSGPSHGAEWLKDVIQTSIKKVIPQVELIREELLNDAEINESQADEWISGIKISRALISEYDIYSGADGSFLRDLKGVFKLARGRIRTLKNIDILRGRSFANIQKKQIALNPRGGKRALWHEVGHHFEFSNPDYLMMARAYLAERTNGENAAVASLNRFYRNGVYGDKEVAIADHLSSPYIGKIYGGYHIDTATFTEVFSSGFEYLAQPNSGAISLVNSDGLIEFVTGVLKEGH
;
A
#
# COMPACT_ATOMS: atom_id res chain seq x y z
N MET A 1 -59.53 -51.75 29.40
CA MET A 1 -58.66 -50.62 29.01
C MET A 1 -57.23 -51.12 28.90
N LEU A 2 -56.65 -51.19 27.71
CA LEU A 2 -55.19 -51.24 27.51
C LEU A 2 -54.94 -50.68 26.10
N LYS A 3 -54.82 -49.34 26.02
CA LYS A 3 -54.32 -48.67 24.82
C LYS A 3 -52.81 -48.89 24.77
N THR A 4 -52.40 -49.67 23.77
CA THR A 4 -51.02 -49.83 23.32
C THR A 4 -50.48 -48.48 22.81
N THR A 5 -49.54 -47.89 23.53
CA THR A 5 -48.63 -46.85 22.99
C THR A 5 -47.22 -47.42 22.95
N LEU A 6 -46.91 -48.18 21.89
CA LEU A 6 -45.54 -48.40 21.46
C LEU A 6 -45.04 -47.07 20.86
N LYS A 7 -44.28 -46.30 21.65
CA LYS A 7 -43.50 -45.18 21.10
C LYS A 7 -42.41 -45.77 20.20
N ALA A 8 -42.41 -45.39 18.92
CA ALA A 8 -41.29 -45.69 18.03
C ALA A 8 -39.98 -45.21 18.69
N PRO A 9 -38.91 -46.03 18.68
CA PRO A 9 -37.63 -45.64 19.27
C PRO A 9 -37.12 -44.37 18.57
N LYS A 10 -36.83 -43.32 19.35
CA LYS A 10 -36.21 -42.10 18.82
C LYS A 10 -34.79 -42.47 18.37
N THR A 11 -34.58 -42.60 17.06
CA THR A 11 -33.23 -42.63 16.49
C THR A 11 -32.50 -41.35 16.86
N ASP A 12 -31.31 -41.49 17.46
CA ASP A 12 -30.49 -40.36 17.86
C ASP A 12 -29.97 -39.59 16.62
N LYS A 13 -29.52 -38.35 16.85
CA LYS A 13 -29.11 -37.44 15.77
C LYS A 13 -27.95 -37.99 14.93
N LYS A 14 -27.01 -38.73 15.53
CA LYS A 14 -25.86 -39.33 14.84
C LYS A 14 -26.35 -40.42 13.89
N THR A 15 -27.27 -41.27 14.35
CA THR A 15 -27.88 -42.31 13.53
C THR A 15 -28.62 -41.75 12.31
N LYS A 16 -29.38 -40.66 12.49
CA LYS A 16 -30.07 -40.01 11.36
C LYS A 16 -29.12 -39.44 10.31
N VAL A 17 -28.00 -38.85 10.75
CA VAL A 17 -26.99 -38.30 9.82
C VAL A 17 -26.34 -39.43 9.02
N ILE A 18 -25.93 -40.53 9.67
CA ILE A 18 -25.28 -41.66 8.99
C ILE A 18 -26.21 -42.27 7.93
N ILE A 19 -27.47 -42.56 8.30
CA ILE A 19 -28.46 -43.14 7.35
C ILE A 19 -28.69 -42.18 6.19
N GLY A 20 -28.80 -40.87 6.46
CA GLY A 20 -29.01 -39.85 5.42
C GLY A 20 -27.83 -39.68 4.44
N MET A 21 -26.67 -40.28 4.72
CA MET A 21 -25.48 -40.25 3.84
C MET A 21 -25.30 -41.52 3.00
N CYS A 22 -26.19 -42.50 3.17
CA CYS A 22 -26.16 -43.76 2.42
C CYS A 22 -27.01 -43.59 1.16
N ASN A 23 -26.38 -43.71 -0.02
CA ASN A 23 -27.08 -43.54 -1.31
C ASN A 23 -27.48 -44.89 -1.94
N SER A 24 -27.02 -46.00 -1.35
CA SER A 24 -27.32 -47.36 -1.79
C SER A 24 -27.52 -48.29 -0.60
N VAL A 25 -28.07 -49.49 -0.88
CA VAL A 25 -28.19 -50.57 0.11
C VAL A 25 -26.79 -51.00 0.59
N ASP A 26 -25.80 -50.99 -0.30
CA ASP A 26 -24.41 -51.34 0.03
C ASP A 26 -23.78 -50.29 0.97
N ASP A 27 -24.04 -49.00 0.73
CA ASP A 27 -23.59 -47.93 1.62
C ASP A 27 -24.21 -48.08 3.02
N LEU A 28 -25.51 -48.40 3.09
CA LEU A 28 -26.20 -48.62 4.35
C LEU A 28 -25.65 -49.85 5.07
N SER A 29 -25.37 -50.94 4.36
CA SER A 29 -24.74 -52.15 4.89
C SER A 29 -23.35 -51.84 5.47
N ALA A 30 -22.51 -51.11 4.72
CA ALA A 30 -21.19 -50.70 5.18
C ALA A 30 -21.25 -49.78 6.42
N ALA A 31 -22.22 -48.86 6.47
CA ALA A 31 -22.45 -48.02 7.63
C ALA A 31 -22.93 -48.83 8.85
N ILE A 32 -23.80 -49.83 8.65
CA ILE A 32 -24.25 -50.76 9.70
C ILE A 32 -23.07 -51.50 10.31
N LEU A 33 -22.24 -52.12 9.47
CA LEU A 33 -21.04 -52.85 9.88
C LEU A 33 -20.02 -51.95 10.59
N SER A 34 -19.94 -50.67 10.22
CA SER A 34 -19.01 -49.73 10.84
C SER A 34 -19.51 -49.19 12.18
N PHE A 35 -20.79 -48.88 12.35
CA PHE A 35 -21.22 -48.13 13.54
C PHE A 35 -22.07 -48.93 14.54
N TRP A 36 -22.68 -50.05 14.12
CA TRP A 36 -23.67 -50.76 14.94
C TRP A 36 -23.45 -52.27 15.07
N ASP A 37 -22.52 -52.86 14.32
CA ASP A 37 -22.18 -54.27 14.52
C ASP A 37 -21.43 -54.47 15.85
N ARG A 38 -22.02 -55.29 16.73
CA ARG A 38 -21.59 -55.49 18.11
C ARG A 38 -20.47 -56.53 18.25
N GLU A 39 -20.14 -57.25 17.18
CA GLU A 39 -19.07 -58.27 17.18
C GLU A 39 -17.76 -57.78 16.50
N GLY A 40 -17.66 -56.48 16.20
CA GLY A 40 -16.63 -55.91 15.33
C GLY A 40 -15.17 -56.11 15.75
N VAL A 41 -14.39 -56.66 14.82
CA VAL A 41 -12.92 -56.68 14.76
C VAL A 41 -12.35 -55.28 15.05
N SER A 42 -11.32 -55.20 15.90
CA SER A 42 -10.61 -53.96 16.23
C SER A 42 -10.27 -53.13 14.97
N GLY A 43 -10.88 -51.95 14.83
CA GLY A 43 -10.62 -51.00 13.73
C GLY A 43 -11.68 -50.93 12.62
N SER A 44 -12.74 -51.76 12.64
CA SER A 44 -13.86 -51.65 11.66
C SER A 44 -14.70 -50.37 11.86
N SER A 45 -14.65 -49.78 13.06
CA SER A 45 -15.63 -48.77 13.51
C SER A 45 -15.56 -47.40 12.83
N TYR A 46 -14.52 -47.15 12.04
CA TYR A 46 -14.31 -45.87 11.34
C TYR A 46 -14.00 -46.06 9.85
N SER A 47 -14.10 -47.28 9.33
CA SER A 47 -13.86 -47.61 7.92
C SER A 47 -14.74 -46.77 6.99
N PHE A 48 -16.03 -46.65 7.30
CA PHE A 48 -16.96 -45.81 6.53
C PHE A 48 -16.51 -44.35 6.35
N ILE A 49 -15.96 -43.70 7.39
CA ILE A 49 -15.46 -42.32 7.29
C ILE A 49 -14.18 -42.26 6.47
N LEU A 50 -13.27 -43.23 6.66
CA LEU A 50 -12.01 -43.32 5.93
C LEU A 50 -12.25 -43.59 4.44
N ASP A 51 -13.22 -44.41 4.09
CA ASP A 51 -13.59 -44.69 2.69
C ASP A 51 -14.13 -43.43 2.01
N ARG A 52 -15.01 -42.67 2.68
CA ARG A 52 -15.49 -41.38 2.19
C ARG A 52 -14.35 -40.35 2.08
N LEU A 53 -13.46 -40.29 3.06
CA LEU A 53 -12.25 -39.45 3.00
C LEU A 53 -11.38 -39.80 1.79
N SER A 54 -11.21 -41.10 1.51
CA SER A 54 -10.43 -41.61 0.37
C SER A 54 -11.03 -41.16 -0.96
N VAL A 55 -12.34 -41.35 -1.15
CA VAL A 55 -13.06 -40.92 -2.35
C VAL A 55 -12.89 -39.42 -2.61
N LEU A 56 -13.01 -38.58 -1.58
CA LEU A 56 -12.83 -37.13 -1.74
C LEU A 56 -11.37 -36.75 -2.00
N SER A 57 -10.41 -37.42 -1.37
CA SER A 57 -8.99 -37.10 -1.50
C SER A 57 -8.45 -37.38 -2.91
N LEU A 58 -9.02 -38.35 -3.62
CA LEU A 58 -8.66 -38.69 -5.00
C LEU A 58 -9.22 -37.70 -6.05
N LYS A 59 -10.26 -36.93 -5.72
CA LYS A 59 -10.86 -35.95 -6.64
C LYS A 59 -10.04 -34.66 -6.68
N THR A 60 -9.78 -34.18 -7.89
CA THR A 60 -9.17 -32.85 -8.13
C THR A 60 -10.14 -31.73 -7.74
N ASN A 61 -11.38 -31.82 -8.25
CA ASN A 61 -12.47 -30.90 -7.94
C ASN A 61 -13.57 -31.67 -7.18
N VAL A 62 -13.82 -31.26 -5.95
CA VAL A 62 -14.87 -31.83 -5.09
C VAL A 62 -16.04 -30.86 -5.07
N SER A 63 -17.26 -31.33 -5.27
CA SER A 63 -18.46 -30.48 -5.18
C SER A 63 -18.73 -30.05 -3.74
N GLU A 64 -19.31 -28.86 -3.55
CA GLU A 64 -19.69 -28.38 -2.22
C GLU A 64 -20.68 -29.31 -1.50
N SER A 65 -21.56 -29.99 -2.26
CA SER A 65 -22.48 -30.99 -1.71
C SER A 65 -21.73 -32.17 -1.11
N ASP A 66 -20.70 -32.69 -1.79
CA ASP A 66 -19.89 -33.82 -1.33
C ASP A 66 -19.06 -33.43 -0.11
N ILE A 67 -18.45 -32.23 -0.12
CA ILE A 67 -17.70 -31.70 1.03
C ILE A 67 -18.63 -31.56 2.24
N THR A 68 -19.81 -30.96 2.06
CA THR A 68 -20.78 -30.73 3.13
C THR A 68 -21.32 -32.04 3.69
N ALA A 69 -21.59 -33.02 2.83
CA ALA A 69 -22.00 -34.36 3.23
C ALA A 69 -20.94 -35.02 4.13
N PHE A 70 -19.68 -35.00 3.69
CA PHE A 70 -18.57 -35.57 4.45
C PHE A 70 -18.33 -34.84 5.78
N THR A 71 -18.28 -33.50 5.79
CA THR A 71 -18.00 -32.77 7.03
C THR A 71 -19.13 -32.87 8.04
N ASN A 72 -20.38 -32.99 7.58
CA ASN A 72 -21.52 -33.28 8.46
C ASN A 72 -21.42 -34.68 9.08
N LEU A 73 -21.08 -35.69 8.29
CA LEU A 73 -20.85 -37.05 8.76
C LEU A 73 -19.68 -37.09 9.77
N ALA A 74 -18.52 -36.57 9.38
CA ALA A 74 -17.32 -36.56 10.20
C ALA A 74 -17.53 -35.78 11.50
N SER A 75 -18.16 -34.61 11.45
CA SER A 75 -18.48 -33.82 12.65
C SER A 75 -19.51 -34.48 13.55
N ALA A 76 -20.48 -35.21 13.00
CA ALA A 76 -21.49 -35.91 13.79
C ALA A 76 -20.92 -37.15 14.49
N VAL A 77 -20.00 -37.85 13.84
CA VAL A 77 -19.39 -39.07 14.39
C VAL A 77 -18.21 -38.74 15.29
N LEU A 78 -17.23 -37.99 14.78
CA LEU A 78 -15.96 -37.73 15.47
C LEU A 78 -15.99 -36.43 16.30
N GLY A 79 -16.94 -35.53 16.03
CA GLY A 79 -17.01 -34.23 16.70
C GLY A 79 -16.20 -33.13 16.00
N LYS A 80 -16.48 -31.89 16.42
CA LYS A 80 -15.92 -30.67 15.80
C LYS A 80 -14.52 -30.29 16.31
N THR A 81 -14.01 -30.98 17.33
CA THR A 81 -12.69 -30.74 17.91
C THR A 81 -11.90 -32.04 17.95
N PHE A 82 -10.58 -31.94 17.85
CA PHE A 82 -9.72 -33.11 18.00
C PHE A 82 -9.85 -33.71 19.40
N THR A 83 -10.11 -32.90 20.43
CA THR A 83 -10.41 -33.41 21.79
C THR A 83 -11.66 -34.29 21.82
N ALA A 84 -12.73 -33.91 21.11
CA ALA A 84 -13.93 -34.73 20.99
C ALA A 84 -13.64 -36.02 20.20
N ALA A 85 -12.90 -35.89 19.09
CA ALA A 85 -12.53 -37.03 18.26
C ALA A 85 -11.64 -38.02 18.99
N LYS A 86 -10.68 -37.54 19.79
CA LYS A 86 -9.85 -38.37 20.64
C LYS A 86 -10.68 -39.20 21.62
N LYS A 87 -11.75 -38.62 22.17
CA LYS A 87 -12.67 -39.33 23.07
C LYS A 87 -13.48 -40.40 22.32
N GLU A 88 -13.97 -40.06 21.13
CA GLU A 88 -14.75 -41.00 20.30
C GLU A 88 -13.90 -42.15 19.75
N LEU A 89 -12.68 -41.86 19.31
CA LEU A 89 -11.76 -42.82 18.70
C LEU A 89 -11.17 -43.79 19.73
N GLY A 90 -11.04 -43.37 21.00
CA GLY A 90 -10.51 -44.20 22.08
C GLY A 90 -9.17 -44.87 21.72
N TYR A 91 -9.08 -46.19 21.92
CA TYR A 91 -7.90 -46.99 21.57
C TYR A 91 -7.63 -47.06 20.06
N GLY A 92 -8.65 -46.85 19.21
CA GLY A 92 -8.53 -46.84 17.75
C GLY A 92 -7.90 -45.57 17.17
N LYS A 93 -7.62 -44.55 18.01
CA LYS A 93 -7.07 -43.25 17.57
C LYS A 93 -5.82 -43.40 16.68
N SER A 94 -4.84 -44.20 17.12
CA SER A 94 -3.59 -44.34 16.37
C SER A 94 -3.83 -44.93 14.99
N ILE A 95 -4.67 -45.96 14.90
CA ILE A 95 -5.00 -46.64 13.63
C ILE A 95 -5.74 -45.68 12.70
N PHE A 96 -6.73 -44.95 13.21
CA PHE A 96 -7.48 -43.97 12.43
C PHE A 96 -6.56 -42.87 11.86
N LEU A 97 -5.71 -42.29 12.70
CA LEU A 97 -4.81 -41.20 12.28
C LEU A 97 -3.78 -41.67 11.26
N THR A 98 -3.23 -42.87 11.42
CA THR A 98 -2.32 -43.47 10.43
C THR A 98 -3.01 -43.64 9.08
N LYS A 99 -4.19 -44.29 9.05
CA LYS A 99 -4.93 -44.50 7.80
C LYS A 99 -5.39 -43.19 7.15
N ALA A 100 -5.89 -42.25 7.95
CA ALA A 100 -6.26 -40.93 7.44
C ALA A 100 -5.05 -40.20 6.85
N GLY A 101 -3.88 -40.32 7.50
CA GLY A 101 -2.63 -39.77 7.02
C GLY A 101 -2.14 -40.42 5.73
N GLU A 102 -2.26 -41.75 5.58
CA GLU A 102 -1.95 -42.46 4.32
C GLU A 102 -2.85 -42.00 3.17
N ILE A 103 -4.16 -41.90 3.42
CA ILE A 103 -5.16 -41.46 2.43
C ILE A 103 -4.89 -40.05 1.95
N THR A 104 -4.65 -39.14 2.89
CA THR A 104 -4.56 -37.69 2.61
C THR A 104 -3.13 -37.23 2.36
N ARG A 105 -2.15 -38.11 2.61
CA ARG A 105 -0.70 -37.84 2.69
C ARG A 105 -0.30 -36.86 3.80
N VAL A 106 -1.24 -36.46 4.66
CA VAL A 106 -1.00 -35.57 5.78
C VAL A 106 -0.37 -36.34 6.93
N HIS A 107 0.69 -35.80 7.54
CA HIS A 107 1.36 -36.47 8.64
C HIS A 107 0.39 -36.69 9.83
N PRO A 108 0.34 -37.87 10.46
CA PRO A 108 -0.61 -38.14 11.55
C PRO A 108 -0.56 -37.12 12.70
N LEU A 109 0.63 -36.70 13.12
CA LEU A 109 0.81 -35.63 14.13
C LEU A 109 0.27 -34.26 13.69
N ALA A 110 0.21 -33.99 12.38
CA ALA A 110 -0.40 -32.77 11.87
C ALA A 110 -1.92 -32.80 12.03
N ILE A 111 -2.55 -33.97 11.83
CA ILE A 111 -4.00 -34.17 11.99
C ILE A 111 -4.44 -33.97 13.45
N GLU A 112 -3.57 -34.28 14.43
CA GLU A 112 -3.83 -34.01 15.85
C GLU A 112 -3.95 -32.51 16.18
N ASN A 113 -3.45 -31.62 15.31
CA ASN A 113 -3.58 -30.20 15.51
C ASN A 113 -5.04 -29.74 15.30
N GLN A 114 -5.60 -29.04 16.29
CA GLN A 114 -6.99 -28.57 16.25
C GLN A 114 -7.36 -27.75 15.00
N LYS A 115 -6.44 -26.94 14.45
CA LYS A 115 -6.69 -26.15 13.23
C LYS A 115 -6.77 -27.07 12.01
N ILE A 116 -5.88 -28.07 11.91
CA ILE A 116 -5.86 -29.04 10.81
C ILE A 116 -7.03 -30.02 10.89
N TRP A 117 -7.40 -30.46 12.10
CA TRP A 117 -8.61 -31.23 12.32
C TRP A 117 -9.84 -30.52 11.76
N ARG A 118 -9.99 -29.23 12.10
CA ARG A 118 -11.10 -28.42 11.60
C ARG A 118 -11.03 -28.26 10.07
N PHE A 119 -9.85 -27.96 9.54
CA PHE A 119 -9.59 -27.80 8.11
C PHE A 119 -10.01 -29.01 7.27
N MET A 120 -9.78 -30.23 7.80
CA MET A 120 -10.08 -31.48 7.09
C MET A 120 -11.50 -31.99 7.36
N PHE A 121 -11.90 -32.11 8.63
CA PHE A 121 -13.10 -32.88 9.02
C PHE A 121 -14.31 -32.03 9.37
N VAL A 122 -14.17 -30.72 9.48
CA VAL A 122 -15.24 -29.83 9.95
C VAL A 122 -15.61 -28.79 8.92
N THR A 123 -14.64 -28.04 8.40
CA THR A 123 -14.90 -27.06 7.34
C THR A 123 -14.81 -27.71 5.97
N GLY A 124 -13.86 -28.64 5.77
CA GLY A 124 -13.62 -29.27 4.47
C GLY A 124 -12.79 -28.40 3.53
N ASP A 125 -12.16 -27.35 4.06
CA ASP A 125 -11.31 -26.42 3.31
C ASP A 125 -10.06 -27.11 2.74
N PHE A 126 -9.65 -28.23 3.34
CA PHE A 126 -8.66 -29.14 2.75
C PHE A 126 -9.04 -29.56 1.32
N PHE A 127 -10.32 -29.83 1.06
CA PHE A 127 -10.77 -30.22 -0.27
C PHE A 127 -10.88 -29.01 -1.20
N ARG A 128 -11.44 -27.88 -0.71
CA ARG A 128 -11.60 -26.63 -1.46
C ARG A 128 -10.27 -26.05 -1.94
N LEU A 129 -9.22 -26.17 -1.12
CA LEU A 129 -7.91 -25.61 -1.42
C LEU A 129 -7.38 -26.03 -2.80
N ARG A 130 -7.55 -27.31 -3.18
CA ARG A 130 -7.07 -27.80 -4.49
C ARG A 130 -7.85 -27.20 -5.66
N SER A 131 -9.17 -27.07 -5.53
CA SER A 131 -10.01 -26.45 -6.56
C SER A 131 -9.56 -25.01 -6.81
N VAL A 132 -9.45 -24.20 -5.74
CA VAL A 132 -9.07 -22.78 -5.88
C VAL A 132 -7.62 -22.62 -6.35
N ALA A 133 -6.70 -23.46 -5.88
CA ALA A 133 -5.32 -23.44 -6.36
C ALA A 133 -5.20 -23.81 -7.85
N SER A 134 -6.05 -24.72 -8.33
CA SER A 134 -6.11 -25.10 -9.76
C SER A 134 -6.71 -23.98 -10.62
N GLU A 135 -7.73 -23.30 -10.11
CA GLU A 135 -8.29 -22.09 -10.74
C GLU A 135 -7.23 -21.00 -10.86
N TRP A 136 -6.45 -20.74 -9.81
CA TRP A 136 -5.36 -19.77 -9.86
C TRP A 136 -4.31 -20.12 -10.93
N LYS A 137 -3.94 -21.40 -11.05
CA LYS A 137 -2.98 -21.87 -12.06
C LYS A 137 -3.49 -21.78 -13.49
N SER A 138 -4.80 -21.94 -13.68
CA SER A 138 -5.45 -21.90 -15.00
C SER A 138 -5.96 -20.52 -15.40
N ALA A 139 -5.97 -19.56 -14.47
CA ALA A 139 -6.38 -18.19 -14.69
C ALA A 139 -5.57 -17.51 -15.80
N LYS A 140 -6.31 -16.92 -16.73
CA LYS A 140 -5.80 -16.26 -17.93
C LYS A 140 -5.68 -14.75 -17.75
N THR A 141 -6.46 -14.18 -16.83
CA THR A 141 -6.43 -12.75 -16.53
C THR A 141 -5.93 -12.48 -15.11
N PRO A 142 -5.41 -11.26 -14.83
CA PRO A 142 -5.08 -10.82 -13.48
C PRO A 142 -6.27 -10.89 -12.51
N GLU A 143 -7.47 -10.52 -12.95
CA GLU A 143 -8.69 -10.49 -12.13
C GLU A 143 -9.11 -11.90 -11.70
N GLU A 144 -8.99 -12.87 -12.60
CA GLU A 144 -9.22 -14.28 -12.30
C GLU A 144 -8.22 -14.80 -11.26
N ARG A 145 -6.93 -14.45 -11.39
CA ARG A 145 -5.90 -14.79 -10.40
C ARG A 145 -6.17 -14.16 -9.05
N ASP A 146 -6.54 -12.89 -9.03
CA ASP A 146 -6.82 -12.13 -7.81
C ASP A 146 -8.03 -12.69 -7.07
N SER A 147 -9.10 -13.01 -7.79
CA SER A 147 -10.28 -13.67 -7.23
C SER A 147 -9.95 -15.03 -6.61
N ALA A 148 -9.12 -15.84 -7.28
CA ALA A 148 -8.65 -17.12 -6.73
C ALA A 148 -7.72 -16.92 -5.53
N ALA A 149 -6.83 -15.92 -5.55
CA ALA A 149 -5.93 -15.58 -4.46
C ALA A 149 -6.71 -15.18 -3.19
N LEU A 150 -7.75 -14.36 -3.32
CA LEU A 150 -8.62 -13.96 -2.22
C LEU A 150 -9.33 -15.16 -1.58
N ARG A 151 -9.92 -16.05 -2.39
CA ARG A 151 -10.54 -17.30 -1.88
C ARG A 151 -9.52 -18.23 -1.23
N MET A 152 -8.29 -18.31 -1.75
CA MET A 152 -7.21 -19.07 -1.08
C MET A 152 -6.84 -18.47 0.27
N ARG A 153 -6.83 -17.15 0.42
CA ARG A 153 -6.58 -16.48 1.71
C ARG A 153 -7.65 -16.85 2.74
N GLU A 154 -8.93 -16.82 2.36
CA GLU A 154 -10.04 -17.23 3.22
C GLU A 154 -9.87 -18.67 3.74
N ILE A 155 -9.43 -19.59 2.86
CA ILE A 155 -9.15 -20.99 3.16
C ILE A 155 -7.94 -21.16 4.09
N LEU A 156 -6.85 -20.40 3.85
CA LEU A 156 -5.54 -20.65 4.50
C LEU A 156 -5.30 -19.84 5.77
N TYR A 157 -5.83 -18.62 5.89
CA TYR A 157 -5.62 -17.76 7.06
C TYR A 157 -5.97 -18.43 8.40
N PRO A 158 -7.06 -19.21 8.52
CA PRO A 158 -7.38 -19.93 9.75
C PRO A 158 -6.25 -20.86 10.24
N ILE A 159 -5.47 -21.45 9.31
CA ILE A 159 -4.38 -22.38 9.62
C ILE A 159 -2.99 -21.73 9.70
N MET A 160 -2.87 -20.45 9.34
CA MET A 160 -1.64 -19.67 9.44
C MET A 160 -1.42 -19.07 10.85
N VAL A 161 -0.21 -18.57 11.07
CA VAL A 161 0.17 -17.74 12.22
C VAL A 161 0.38 -16.31 11.73
N ASP A 162 -0.33 -15.37 12.33
CA ASP A 162 -0.31 -13.94 12.01
C ASP A 162 -0.51 -13.63 10.52
N ASN A 163 -1.17 -14.52 9.78
CA ASN A 163 -1.38 -14.45 8.32
C ASN A 163 -0.09 -14.37 7.47
N ILE A 164 1.08 -14.68 8.03
CA ILE A 164 2.37 -14.53 7.35
C ILE A 164 3.21 -15.80 7.32
N LYS A 165 2.92 -16.81 8.14
CA LYS A 165 3.71 -18.04 8.19
C LYS A 165 2.89 -19.28 8.48
N PHE A 166 3.37 -20.41 7.97
CA PHE A 166 2.83 -21.74 8.27
C PHE A 166 3.73 -22.46 9.28
N LYS A 167 3.12 -23.19 10.22
CA LYS A 167 3.82 -24.14 11.09
C LYS A 167 3.71 -25.55 10.51
N PHE A 168 4.56 -26.47 10.97
CA PHE A 168 4.63 -27.86 10.50
C PHE A 168 3.26 -28.53 10.21
N PRO A 169 2.24 -28.48 11.10
CA PRO A 169 0.96 -29.13 10.82
C PRO A 169 0.27 -28.59 9.56
N ALA A 170 0.31 -27.26 9.37
CA ALA A 170 -0.29 -26.61 8.22
C ALA A 170 0.53 -26.82 6.95
N ILE A 171 1.87 -26.82 7.05
CA ILE A 171 2.75 -27.17 5.92
C ILE A 171 2.43 -28.59 5.43
N SER A 172 2.33 -29.56 6.36
CA SER A 172 2.00 -30.94 5.98
C SER A 172 0.65 -31.03 5.27
N ALA A 173 -0.40 -30.38 5.79
CA ALA A 173 -1.72 -30.38 5.16
C ALA A 173 -1.73 -29.72 3.77
N VAL A 174 -1.12 -28.54 3.63
CA VAL A 174 -1.09 -27.80 2.36
C VAL A 174 -0.28 -28.54 1.31
N MET A 175 0.94 -28.96 1.64
CA MET A 175 1.82 -29.68 0.70
C MET A 175 1.23 -31.01 0.26
N SER A 176 0.54 -31.72 1.16
CA SER A 176 -0.12 -32.98 0.79
C SER A 176 -1.23 -32.79 -0.23
N ARG A 177 -1.89 -31.63 -0.23
CA ARG A 177 -3.05 -31.36 -1.09
C ARG A 177 -2.70 -30.69 -2.41
N ILE A 178 -1.76 -29.74 -2.37
CA ILE A 178 -1.43 -28.88 -3.51
C ILE A 178 0.09 -28.76 -3.75
N GLY A 179 0.92 -29.62 -3.15
CA GLY A 179 2.38 -29.58 -3.31
C GLY A 179 2.82 -29.63 -4.77
N ASP A 180 2.14 -30.43 -5.59
CA ASP A 180 2.32 -30.50 -7.03
C ASP A 180 2.09 -29.15 -7.73
N LEU A 181 1.02 -28.44 -7.36
CA LEU A 181 0.73 -27.09 -7.87
C LEU A 181 1.74 -26.05 -7.39
N LEU A 182 2.39 -26.32 -6.26
CA LEU A 182 3.46 -25.48 -5.70
C LEU A 182 4.86 -25.84 -6.21
N ASN A 183 4.98 -26.76 -7.17
CA ASN A 183 6.28 -27.32 -7.61
C ASN A 183 7.11 -27.86 -6.43
N ASP A 184 6.43 -28.48 -5.45
CA ASP A 184 6.97 -29.00 -4.20
C ASP A 184 7.73 -27.98 -3.32
N GLN A 185 7.56 -26.69 -3.60
CA GLN A 185 8.15 -25.59 -2.82
C GLN A 185 7.06 -24.82 -2.06
N MET A 186 6.97 -25.04 -0.75
CA MET A 186 5.95 -24.39 0.09
C MET A 186 5.95 -22.86 -0.04
N PHE A 187 7.11 -22.23 -0.28
CA PHE A 187 7.21 -20.78 -0.44
C PHE A 187 6.41 -20.23 -1.63
N ASN A 188 6.15 -21.05 -2.66
CA ASN A 188 5.36 -20.65 -3.83
C ASN A 188 3.90 -20.35 -3.47
N ILE A 189 3.40 -20.81 -2.31
CA ILE A 189 2.05 -20.45 -1.86
C ILE A 189 1.90 -18.94 -1.68
N PHE A 190 2.96 -18.25 -1.25
CA PHE A 190 2.90 -16.81 -1.05
C PHE A 190 2.77 -16.04 -2.35
N GLN A 191 3.27 -16.58 -3.46
CA GLN A 191 3.01 -16.02 -4.79
C GLN A 191 1.55 -16.19 -5.19
N MET A 192 0.96 -17.36 -4.90
CA MET A 192 -0.45 -17.63 -5.18
C MET A 192 -1.41 -16.78 -4.33
N LEU A 193 -0.95 -16.32 -3.17
CA LEU A 193 -1.70 -15.43 -2.28
C LEU A 193 -1.53 -13.96 -2.62
N ARG A 194 -0.71 -13.58 -3.61
CA ARG A 194 -0.60 -12.17 -4.04
C ARG A 194 -1.83 -11.76 -4.83
N VAL A 195 -2.26 -10.53 -4.58
CA VAL A 195 -3.33 -9.86 -5.33
C VAL A 195 -2.67 -8.68 -6.04
N SER A 196 -2.92 -8.52 -7.33
CA SER A 196 -2.23 -7.56 -8.20
C SER A 196 -2.40 -6.11 -7.73
N ALA A 197 -3.55 -5.79 -7.13
CA ALA A 197 -3.83 -4.49 -6.50
C ALA A 197 -2.96 -4.18 -5.26
N GLU A 198 -2.21 -5.16 -4.74
CA GLU A 198 -1.38 -5.01 -3.52
C GLU A 198 0.14 -5.03 -3.79
N GLU A 199 0.53 -5.22 -5.04
CA GLU A 199 1.91 -5.21 -5.51
C GLU A 199 2.18 -3.97 -6.36
N PRO A 200 3.44 -3.50 -6.44
CA PRO A 200 3.80 -2.47 -7.40
C PRO A 200 3.36 -2.87 -8.82
N ALA A 201 2.95 -1.88 -9.62
CA ALA A 201 2.79 -2.08 -11.04
C ALA A 201 4.10 -2.62 -11.66
N SER A 202 3.98 -3.38 -12.74
CA SER A 202 5.18 -3.79 -13.48
C SER A 202 5.81 -2.57 -14.14
N GLN A 203 7.13 -2.47 -14.08
CA GLN A 203 7.86 -1.46 -14.86
C GLN A 203 7.69 -1.78 -16.34
N THR A 204 7.25 -0.81 -17.13
CA THR A 204 7.09 -0.92 -18.58
C THR A 204 8.02 0.01 -19.34
N LEU A 205 8.47 1.09 -18.71
CA LEU A 205 9.38 2.05 -19.33
C LEU A 205 10.84 1.59 -19.26
N THR A 206 11.59 2.03 -20.26
CA THR A 206 13.06 2.02 -20.31
C THR A 206 13.58 3.42 -20.00
N SER A 207 14.89 3.58 -19.72
CA SER A 207 15.45 4.90 -19.40
C SER A 207 15.27 5.90 -20.56
N GLU A 208 15.33 5.43 -21.80
CA GLU A 208 15.13 6.24 -23.00
C GLU A 208 13.66 6.67 -23.13
N SER A 209 12.73 5.71 -23.10
CA SER A 209 11.29 6.01 -23.22
C SER A 209 10.72 6.77 -22.02
N ALA A 210 11.41 6.75 -20.87
CA ALA A 210 11.02 7.52 -19.69
C ALA A 210 11.18 9.03 -19.87
N SER A 211 12.14 9.48 -20.67
CA SER A 211 12.32 10.91 -20.98
C SER A 211 11.12 11.45 -21.78
N ASP A 212 10.71 10.72 -22.81
CA ASP A 212 9.55 11.07 -23.64
C ASP A 212 8.26 11.06 -22.83
N ALA A 213 8.06 10.01 -22.01
CA ALA A 213 6.92 9.93 -21.11
C ALA A 213 6.90 11.12 -20.14
N TYR A 214 8.04 11.46 -19.52
CA TYR A 214 8.16 12.63 -18.66
C TYR A 214 7.78 13.94 -19.38
N GLN A 215 8.31 14.19 -20.58
CA GLN A 215 8.00 15.40 -21.35
C GLN A 215 6.52 15.48 -21.72
N GLN A 216 5.92 14.35 -22.09
CA GLN A 216 4.49 14.28 -22.34
C GLN A 216 3.68 14.63 -21.08
N ARG A 217 4.03 14.08 -19.91
CA ARG A 217 3.34 14.40 -18.65
C ARG A 217 3.51 15.86 -18.27
N LYS A 218 4.73 16.39 -18.34
CA LYS A 218 5.00 17.80 -18.07
C LYS A 218 4.18 18.73 -18.97
N THR A 219 4.05 18.39 -20.26
CA THR A 219 3.21 19.13 -21.21
C THR A 219 1.74 19.06 -20.83
N THR A 220 1.20 17.87 -20.56
CA THR A 220 -0.19 17.70 -20.09
C THR A 220 -0.49 18.53 -18.84
N GLY A 221 0.43 18.54 -17.87
CA GLY A 221 0.26 19.35 -16.67
C GLY A 221 0.37 20.85 -16.95
N ALA A 222 1.31 21.29 -17.78
CA ALA A 222 1.43 22.69 -18.20
C ALA A 222 0.17 23.18 -18.93
N ASP A 223 -0.43 22.35 -19.79
CA ASP A 223 -1.68 22.65 -20.50
C ASP A 223 -2.85 22.83 -19.53
N PHE A 224 -2.92 21.96 -18.53
CA PHE A 224 -3.93 22.05 -17.47
C PHE A 224 -3.73 23.29 -16.59
N LEU A 225 -2.50 23.62 -16.22
CA LEU A 225 -2.20 24.86 -15.50
C LEU A 225 -2.55 26.10 -16.35
N ARG A 226 -2.32 26.05 -17.66
CA ARG A 226 -2.73 27.12 -18.59
C ARG A 226 -4.25 27.29 -18.64
N SER A 227 -5.04 26.23 -18.63
CA SER A 227 -6.51 26.33 -18.62
C SER A 227 -7.05 27.00 -17.35
N MET A 228 -6.28 27.02 -16.27
CA MET A 228 -6.61 27.70 -15.01
C MET A 228 -5.96 29.09 -14.89
N SER A 229 -5.33 29.62 -15.96
CA SER A 229 -4.64 30.92 -15.96
C SER A 229 -3.48 31.03 -14.96
N VAL A 230 -2.88 29.92 -14.54
CA VAL A 230 -1.77 29.90 -13.55
C VAL A 230 -0.54 30.68 -14.04
N PRO A 231 -0.08 30.54 -15.30
CA PRO A 231 1.09 31.30 -15.77
C PRO A 231 0.90 32.83 -15.69
N GLY A 232 -0.32 33.32 -15.96
CA GLY A 232 -0.62 34.75 -15.81
C GLY A 232 -0.44 35.24 -14.37
N ARG A 233 -0.86 34.43 -13.38
CA ARG A 233 -0.67 34.75 -11.95
C ARG A 233 0.79 34.72 -11.52
N ILE A 234 1.60 33.84 -12.11
CA ILE A 234 3.05 33.81 -11.87
C ILE A 234 3.70 35.10 -12.40
N GLU A 235 3.34 35.54 -13.60
CA GLU A 235 3.86 36.78 -14.18
C GLU A 235 3.41 38.02 -13.39
N GLU A 236 2.15 38.06 -12.93
CA GLU A 236 1.68 39.11 -12.01
C GLU A 236 2.50 39.18 -10.72
N ALA A 237 2.84 38.03 -10.13
CA ALA A 237 3.66 37.94 -8.93
C ALA A 237 5.09 38.47 -9.18
N LYS A 238 5.72 38.04 -10.27
CA LYS A 238 7.07 38.53 -10.64
C LYS A 238 7.08 40.03 -10.94
N ALA A 239 6.04 40.54 -11.61
CA ALA A 239 5.89 41.95 -11.92
C ALA A 239 5.70 42.81 -10.65
N GLU A 240 5.00 42.30 -9.64
CA GLU A 240 4.82 42.99 -8.35
C GLU A 240 6.16 43.23 -7.64
N ILE A 241 7.04 42.22 -7.61
CA ILE A 241 8.41 42.37 -7.11
C ILE A 241 9.22 43.35 -7.96
N ALA A 242 9.12 43.25 -9.29
CA ALA A 242 9.86 44.14 -10.19
C ALA A 242 9.48 45.61 -9.96
N ASN A 243 8.19 45.90 -9.75
CA ASN A 243 7.70 47.24 -9.44
C ASN A 243 8.16 47.71 -8.06
N MET A 244 8.13 46.82 -7.05
CA MET A 244 8.66 47.12 -5.72
C MET A 244 10.15 47.48 -5.78
N LEU A 245 10.95 46.82 -6.64
CA LEU A 245 12.41 46.96 -6.67
C LEU A 245 12.95 47.80 -7.86
N ASP A 246 12.11 48.67 -8.44
CA ASP A 246 12.48 49.47 -9.60
C ASP A 246 13.61 50.47 -9.28
N ARG A 247 14.75 50.29 -9.94
CA ARG A 247 15.92 51.17 -9.80
C ARG A 247 15.70 52.56 -10.40
N LYS A 248 14.77 52.70 -11.35
CA LYS A 248 14.44 53.99 -11.97
C LYS A 248 13.65 54.88 -11.02
N ASN A 249 13.07 54.29 -9.97
CA ASN A 249 12.49 55.00 -8.86
C ASN A 249 13.45 54.92 -7.64
N PRO A 250 14.41 55.86 -7.49
CA PRO A 250 15.33 55.86 -6.36
C PRO A 250 14.63 56.05 -5.00
N GLU A 251 13.35 56.43 -4.99
CA GLU A 251 12.49 56.51 -3.81
C GLU A 251 11.64 55.24 -3.58
N SER A 252 11.85 54.18 -4.37
CA SER A 252 11.29 52.86 -4.05
C SER A 252 11.70 52.49 -2.63
N LEU A 253 10.71 52.51 -1.72
CA LEU A 253 10.91 52.27 -0.31
C LEU A 253 11.47 50.87 -0.08
N GLU A 254 11.04 49.91 -0.90
CA GLU A 254 11.46 48.52 -0.86
C GLU A 254 12.91 48.37 -1.33
N TRP A 255 13.36 49.09 -2.37
CA TRP A 255 14.77 49.06 -2.76
C TRP A 255 15.68 49.68 -1.69
N ILE A 256 15.24 50.79 -1.08
CA ILE A 256 15.94 51.40 0.05
C ILE A 256 16.01 50.40 1.22
N ASN A 257 14.92 49.69 1.51
CA ASN A 257 14.87 48.67 2.55
C ASN A 257 15.83 47.51 2.27
N VAL A 258 15.88 46.98 1.04
CA VAL A 258 16.85 45.92 0.67
C VAL A 258 18.28 46.38 0.93
N ARG A 259 18.64 47.60 0.52
CA ARG A 259 19.97 48.17 0.74
C ARG A 259 20.30 48.31 2.22
N ASN A 260 19.38 48.85 3.01
CA ASN A 260 19.59 49.08 4.43
C ASN A 260 19.67 47.76 5.23
N LEU A 261 18.85 46.76 4.86
CA LEU A 261 18.76 45.49 5.59
C LEU A 261 19.86 44.51 5.22
N PHE A 262 20.35 44.52 3.97
CA PHE A 262 21.28 43.52 3.46
C PHE A 262 22.66 44.06 3.05
N GLY A 263 22.87 45.38 3.08
CA GLY A 263 24.18 46.01 2.86
C GLY A 263 24.83 45.57 1.55
N GLU A 264 26.06 45.03 1.63
CA GLU A 264 26.81 44.53 0.47
C GLU A 264 26.09 43.39 -0.28
N ARG A 265 25.19 42.65 0.38
CA ARG A 265 24.42 41.56 -0.24
C ARG A 265 23.12 42.04 -0.92
N ALA A 266 22.79 43.33 -0.85
CA ALA A 266 21.55 43.89 -1.36
C ALA A 266 21.29 43.57 -2.84
N GLU A 267 22.32 43.63 -3.68
CA GLU A 267 22.18 43.33 -5.11
C GLU A 267 21.95 41.84 -5.39
N ALA A 268 22.53 40.95 -4.59
CA ALA A 268 22.29 39.52 -4.69
C ALA A 268 20.85 39.18 -4.28
N VAL A 269 20.36 39.78 -3.18
CA VAL A 269 18.96 39.65 -2.74
C VAL A 269 17.99 40.16 -3.81
N ARG A 270 18.26 41.34 -4.37
CA ARG A 270 17.45 41.92 -5.45
C ARG A 270 17.43 41.01 -6.68
N THR A 271 18.58 40.49 -7.07
CA THR A 271 18.69 39.58 -8.22
C THR A 271 17.86 38.32 -7.98
N ALA A 272 17.97 37.71 -6.80
CA ALA A 272 17.21 36.53 -6.43
C ALA A 272 15.69 36.77 -6.45
N LEU A 273 15.24 37.93 -5.92
CA LEU A 273 13.83 38.33 -5.95
C LEU A 273 13.33 38.51 -7.38
N LEU A 274 14.05 39.25 -8.22
CA LEU A 274 13.67 39.52 -9.60
C LEU A 274 13.68 38.26 -10.48
N SER A 275 14.57 37.30 -10.19
CA SER A 275 14.62 36.02 -10.91
C SER A 275 13.63 34.99 -10.37
N GLY A 276 12.86 35.31 -9.33
CA GLY A 276 11.96 34.36 -8.66
C GLY A 276 12.67 33.24 -7.90
N LYS A 277 13.97 33.38 -7.59
CA LYS A 277 14.78 32.40 -6.83
C LYS A 277 14.42 32.46 -5.34
N PHE A 278 13.19 32.12 -5.00
CA PHE A 278 12.68 32.19 -3.63
C PHE A 278 13.22 31.07 -2.74
N GLY A 279 13.73 30.00 -3.34
CA GLY A 279 14.35 28.88 -2.65
C GLY A 279 15.76 29.13 -2.14
N PHE A 280 16.55 28.06 -2.06
CA PHE A 280 17.93 28.08 -1.55
C PHE A 280 18.95 28.52 -2.60
N GLY A 281 18.61 28.43 -3.89
CA GLY A 281 19.53 28.72 -4.99
C GLY A 281 20.58 27.63 -5.15
N SER A 282 21.66 27.95 -5.87
CA SER A 282 22.69 26.98 -6.25
C SER A 282 23.52 26.54 -5.03
N PRO A 283 23.93 25.26 -4.90
CA PRO A 283 24.67 24.77 -3.72
C PRO A 283 26.04 25.41 -3.50
N GLY A 284 26.64 26.03 -4.54
CA GLY A 284 27.89 26.78 -4.40
C GLY A 284 27.70 28.24 -3.99
N GLU A 285 26.70 28.89 -4.57
CA GLU A 285 26.50 30.34 -4.45
C GLU A 285 25.57 30.71 -3.29
N GLN A 286 24.66 29.80 -2.93
CA GLN A 286 23.63 30.01 -1.90
C GLN A 286 22.88 31.33 -2.12
N ASP A 287 22.54 31.59 -3.39
CA ASP A 287 22.06 32.85 -3.94
C ASP A 287 20.53 32.97 -3.93
N GLY A 288 19.82 32.03 -3.31
CA GLY A 288 18.37 32.07 -3.18
C GLY A 288 17.86 32.82 -1.94
N CYS A 289 16.62 33.30 -2.01
CA CYS A 289 15.98 34.04 -0.91
C CYS A 289 15.92 33.27 0.41
N ALA A 290 15.66 31.96 0.40
CA ALA A 290 15.66 31.14 1.60
C ALA A 290 17.03 31.13 2.31
N ASN A 291 18.13 31.19 1.56
CA ASN A 291 19.46 31.29 2.13
C ASN A 291 19.72 32.69 2.72
N PHE A 292 19.23 33.76 2.10
CA PHE A 292 19.26 35.10 2.70
C PHE A 292 18.39 35.20 3.96
N ILE A 293 17.23 34.55 3.99
CA ILE A 293 16.36 34.47 5.18
C ILE A 293 17.07 33.74 6.33
N ASN A 294 17.69 32.60 6.05
CA ASN A 294 18.32 31.77 7.08
C ASN A 294 19.64 32.32 7.61
N SER A 295 20.26 33.25 6.88
CA SER A 295 21.61 33.76 7.19
C SER A 295 21.68 35.27 7.39
N GLY A 296 20.59 35.98 7.10
CA GLY A 296 20.48 37.42 7.23
C GLY A 296 20.09 37.86 8.64
N PRO A 297 20.10 39.18 8.91
CA PRO A 297 19.63 39.73 10.18
C PRO A 297 18.12 39.49 10.34
N SER A 298 17.65 39.29 11.58
CA SER A 298 16.25 38.91 11.86
C SER A 298 15.21 39.81 11.16
N HIS A 299 15.39 41.14 11.24
CA HIS A 299 14.49 42.09 10.58
C HIS A 299 14.54 42.00 9.05
N GLY A 300 15.72 41.72 8.47
CA GLY A 300 15.85 41.50 7.03
C GLY A 300 15.20 40.20 6.58
N ALA A 301 15.33 39.14 7.38
CA ALA A 301 14.70 37.86 7.15
C ALA A 301 13.17 37.95 7.22
N GLU A 302 12.61 38.68 8.20
CA GLU A 302 11.18 38.95 8.30
C GLU A 302 10.66 39.76 7.11
N TRP A 303 11.33 40.87 6.77
CA TRP A 303 10.97 41.69 5.61
C TRP A 303 10.97 40.88 4.31
N LEU A 304 12.00 40.04 4.10
CA LEU A 304 12.11 39.22 2.89
C LEU A 304 11.01 38.16 2.81
N LYS A 305 10.60 37.58 3.95
CA LYS A 305 9.43 36.69 4.01
C LYS A 305 8.17 37.43 3.62
N ASP A 306 7.97 38.65 4.11
CA ASP A 306 6.77 39.44 3.83
C ASP A 306 6.67 39.83 2.36
N VAL A 307 7.79 40.22 1.74
CA VAL A 307 7.84 40.51 0.29
C VAL A 307 7.50 39.28 -0.54
N ILE A 308 8.11 38.13 -0.24
CA ILE A 308 7.82 36.87 -0.92
C ILE A 308 6.34 36.50 -0.72
N GLN A 309 5.84 36.56 0.51
CA GLN A 309 4.45 36.22 0.83
C GLN A 309 3.46 37.12 0.08
N THR A 310 3.76 38.42 -0.01
CA THR A 310 2.94 39.40 -0.73
C THR A 310 2.88 39.06 -2.22
N SER A 311 4.04 38.76 -2.82
CA SER A 311 4.17 38.36 -4.21
C SER A 311 3.39 37.06 -4.51
N ILE A 312 3.54 36.02 -3.68
CA ILE A 312 2.93 34.72 -3.97
C ILE A 312 1.44 34.64 -3.58
N LYS A 313 0.89 35.63 -2.86
CA LYS A 313 -0.51 35.59 -2.39
C LYS A 313 -1.53 35.38 -3.51
N LYS A 314 -1.22 35.82 -4.74
CA LYS A 314 -2.07 35.66 -5.93
C LYS A 314 -1.94 34.28 -6.58
N VAL A 315 -0.84 33.58 -6.31
CA VAL A 315 -0.56 32.24 -6.85
C VAL A 315 -1.07 31.15 -5.90
N ILE A 316 -1.08 31.39 -4.59
CA ILE A 316 -1.60 30.45 -3.58
C ILE A 316 -3.00 29.89 -3.93
N PRO A 317 -4.03 30.72 -4.26
CA PRO A 317 -5.35 30.20 -4.60
C PRO A 317 -5.35 29.33 -5.87
N GLN A 318 -4.38 29.52 -6.77
CA GLN A 318 -4.26 28.69 -7.97
C GLN A 318 -3.79 27.28 -7.64
N VAL A 319 -2.90 27.13 -6.65
CA VAL A 319 -2.48 25.80 -6.17
C VAL A 319 -3.64 25.07 -5.51
N GLU A 320 -4.49 25.79 -4.78
CA GLU A 320 -5.72 25.22 -4.21
C GLU A 320 -6.69 24.77 -5.30
N LEU A 321 -6.90 25.61 -6.31
CA LEU A 321 -7.74 25.29 -7.47
C LEU A 321 -7.22 24.06 -8.22
N ILE A 322 -5.91 23.98 -8.50
CA ILE A 322 -5.28 22.80 -9.11
C ILE A 322 -5.63 21.55 -8.30
N ARG A 323 -5.45 21.59 -6.97
CA ARG A 323 -5.76 20.46 -6.09
C ARG A 323 -7.24 20.09 -6.12
N GLU A 324 -8.13 21.07 -6.05
CA GLU A 324 -9.57 20.84 -6.05
C GLU A 324 -10.05 20.21 -7.36
N GLU A 325 -9.60 20.73 -8.50
CA GLU A 325 -9.92 20.16 -9.81
C GLU A 325 -9.40 18.73 -9.97
N LEU A 326 -8.22 18.41 -9.43
CA LEU A 326 -7.71 17.04 -9.42
C LEU A 326 -8.51 16.10 -8.52
N LEU A 327 -9.06 16.61 -7.40
CA LEU A 327 -9.88 15.83 -6.46
C LEU A 327 -11.33 15.65 -6.92
N ASN A 328 -11.85 16.59 -7.71
CA ASN A 328 -13.21 16.61 -8.23
C ASN A 328 -13.37 15.86 -9.56
N ASP A 329 -12.26 15.40 -10.15
CA ASP A 329 -12.29 14.60 -11.37
C ASP A 329 -13.10 13.30 -11.13
N ALA A 330 -14.14 13.10 -11.95
CA ALA A 330 -15.32 12.28 -11.63
C ALA A 330 -15.07 10.76 -11.60
N GLU A 331 -13.85 10.31 -11.84
CA GLU A 331 -13.49 8.89 -11.93
C GLU A 331 -13.52 8.17 -10.58
N ILE A 332 -13.26 8.87 -9.46
CA ILE A 332 -13.14 8.26 -8.12
C ILE A 332 -14.13 8.85 -7.13
N ASN A 333 -15.09 8.03 -6.68
CA ASN A 333 -16.07 8.43 -5.68
C ASN A 333 -15.59 8.17 -4.23
N GLU A 334 -16.30 8.75 -3.25
CA GLU A 334 -15.98 8.60 -1.82
C GLU A 334 -15.99 7.14 -1.35
N SER A 335 -16.89 6.30 -1.88
CA SER A 335 -16.99 4.89 -1.50
C SER A 335 -15.75 4.09 -1.89
N GLN A 336 -15.15 4.38 -3.04
CA GLN A 336 -13.92 3.73 -3.49
C GLN A 336 -12.72 4.13 -2.60
N ALA A 337 -12.64 5.40 -2.23
CA ALA A 337 -11.61 5.88 -1.30
C ALA A 337 -11.74 5.22 0.08
N ASP A 338 -12.97 5.03 0.56
CA ASP A 338 -13.26 4.30 1.79
C ASP A 338 -12.81 2.83 1.72
N GLU A 339 -13.08 2.16 0.60
CA GLU A 339 -12.65 0.80 0.37
C GLU A 339 -11.12 0.68 0.42
N TRP A 340 -10.39 1.55 -0.28
CA TRP A 340 -8.92 1.52 -0.26
C TRP A 340 -8.34 1.74 1.13
N ILE A 341 -8.88 2.69 1.89
CA ILE A 341 -8.41 2.99 3.25
C ILE A 341 -8.77 1.89 4.22
N SER A 342 -9.91 1.19 4.03
CA SER A 342 -10.29 0.05 4.87
C SER A 342 -9.26 -1.09 4.83
N GLY A 343 -8.51 -1.21 3.73
CA GLY A 343 -7.41 -2.16 3.56
C GLY A 343 -6.11 -1.76 4.27
N ILE A 344 -6.05 -0.58 4.91
CA ILE A 344 -4.86 -0.06 5.59
C ILE A 344 -5.06 -0.18 7.10
N LYS A 345 -4.13 -0.85 7.76
CA LYS A 345 -4.09 -0.86 9.22
C LYS A 345 -3.62 0.50 9.72
N ILE A 346 -4.41 1.15 10.58
CA ILE A 346 -4.11 2.48 11.12
C ILE A 346 -4.17 2.44 12.65
N SER A 347 -3.17 3.03 13.30
CA SER A 347 -3.17 3.19 14.76
C SER A 347 -4.28 4.14 15.22
N ARG A 348 -5.13 3.72 16.16
CA ARG A 348 -6.14 4.62 16.77
C ARG A 348 -5.49 5.80 17.50
N ALA A 349 -4.33 5.58 18.13
CA ALA A 349 -3.58 6.63 18.79
C ALA A 349 -3.06 7.66 17.79
N LEU A 350 -2.65 7.22 16.59
CA LEU A 350 -2.25 8.13 15.52
C LEU A 350 -3.41 9.04 15.11
N ILE A 351 -4.58 8.47 14.83
CA ILE A 351 -5.78 9.23 14.42
C ILE A 351 -6.08 10.30 15.48
N SER A 352 -6.17 9.88 16.75
CA SER A 352 -6.49 10.80 17.84
C SER A 352 -5.45 11.90 18.02
N GLU A 353 -4.14 11.58 18.03
CA GLU A 353 -3.10 12.61 18.19
C GLU A 353 -3.05 13.55 16.97
N TYR A 354 -3.19 13.01 15.75
CA TYR A 354 -3.20 13.81 14.52
C TYR A 354 -4.37 14.80 14.52
N ASP A 355 -5.58 14.35 14.84
CA ASP A 355 -6.78 15.19 14.85
C ASP A 355 -6.67 16.28 15.92
N ILE A 356 -6.11 15.96 17.10
CA ILE A 356 -5.83 16.95 18.15
C ILE A 356 -4.87 18.03 17.64
N TYR A 357 -3.74 17.65 17.02
CA TYR A 357 -2.76 18.63 16.55
C TYR A 357 -3.23 19.42 15.33
N SER A 358 -4.08 18.82 14.49
CA SER A 358 -4.56 19.47 13.26
C SER A 358 -5.77 20.38 13.50
N GLY A 359 -6.44 20.26 14.67
CA GLY A 359 -7.53 21.14 15.06
C GLY A 359 -8.76 21.01 14.17
N ALA A 360 -9.56 22.09 14.10
CA ALA A 360 -10.80 22.10 13.29
C ALA A 360 -10.54 21.89 11.79
N ASP A 361 -9.34 22.25 11.32
CA ASP A 361 -8.99 22.28 9.91
C ASP A 361 -8.46 20.94 9.39
N GLY A 362 -8.25 19.93 10.25
CA GLY A 362 -7.63 18.66 9.88
C GLY A 362 -8.34 17.43 10.46
N SER A 363 -8.54 16.41 9.62
CA SER A 363 -8.95 15.09 10.06
C SER A 363 -8.10 14.07 9.33
N PHE A 364 -7.46 13.17 10.07
CA PHE A 364 -6.56 12.15 9.53
C PHE A 364 -7.24 11.38 8.40
N LEU A 365 -8.47 10.90 8.62
CA LEU A 365 -9.21 10.11 7.64
C LEU A 365 -9.60 10.95 6.42
N ARG A 366 -10.01 12.21 6.61
CA ARG A 366 -10.34 13.10 5.49
C ARG A 366 -9.11 13.42 4.64
N ASP A 367 -7.99 13.70 5.28
CA ASP A 367 -6.73 14.02 4.58
C ASP A 367 -6.15 12.78 3.89
N LEU A 368 -6.27 11.60 4.50
CA LEU A 368 -5.91 10.31 3.89
C LEU A 368 -6.79 10.00 2.68
N LYS A 369 -8.12 10.18 2.79
CA LYS A 369 -9.05 10.06 1.66
C LYS A 369 -8.67 11.00 0.53
N GLY A 370 -8.41 12.26 0.83
CA GLY A 370 -8.01 13.26 -0.16
C GLY A 370 -6.79 12.81 -0.96
N VAL A 371 -5.73 12.36 -0.29
CA VAL A 371 -4.53 11.92 -1.01
C VAL A 371 -4.73 10.62 -1.81
N PHE A 372 -5.55 9.69 -1.32
CA PHE A 372 -5.88 8.46 -2.05
C PHE A 372 -6.74 8.73 -3.29
N LYS A 373 -7.71 9.65 -3.20
CA LYS A 373 -8.49 10.13 -4.34
C LYS A 373 -7.58 10.80 -5.36
N LEU A 374 -6.68 11.68 -4.91
CA LEU A 374 -5.71 12.35 -5.77
C LEU A 374 -4.84 11.33 -6.54
N ALA A 375 -4.37 10.30 -5.85
CA ALA A 375 -3.59 9.22 -6.46
C ALA A 375 -4.39 8.28 -7.39
N ARG A 376 -5.73 8.38 -7.41
CA ARG A 376 -6.63 7.53 -8.21
C ARG A 376 -6.39 6.03 -8.06
N GLY A 377 -6.20 5.56 -6.82
CA GLY A 377 -6.02 4.12 -6.55
C GLY A 377 -4.64 3.56 -6.91
N ARG A 378 -3.70 4.40 -7.37
CA ARG A 378 -2.33 4.00 -7.73
C ARG A 378 -1.39 3.81 -6.55
N ILE A 379 -1.94 3.69 -5.33
CA ILE A 379 -1.18 3.39 -4.10
C ILE A 379 -1.46 1.94 -3.71
N ARG A 380 -0.56 1.03 -4.10
CA ARG A 380 -0.71 -0.43 -3.92
C ARG A 380 0.12 -0.96 -2.75
N THR A 381 1.23 -0.29 -2.47
CA THR A 381 2.25 -0.75 -1.52
C THR A 381 2.01 -0.35 -0.07
N LEU A 382 1.08 0.55 0.22
CA LEU A 382 0.80 0.99 1.60
C LEU A 382 -0.22 0.07 2.27
N LYS A 383 0.13 -0.50 3.42
CA LYS A 383 -0.70 -1.42 4.21
C LYS A 383 -0.80 -1.06 5.68
N ASN A 384 0.12 -0.27 6.22
CA ASN A 384 0.10 0.14 7.62
C ASN A 384 0.52 1.61 7.81
N ILE A 385 -0.14 2.33 8.71
CA ILE A 385 0.28 3.66 9.14
C ILE A 385 0.37 3.67 10.67
N ASP A 386 1.61 3.70 11.17
CA ASP A 386 1.94 3.70 12.59
C ASP A 386 2.27 5.10 13.10
N ILE A 387 2.06 5.31 14.40
CA ILE A 387 2.50 6.52 15.08
C ILE A 387 4.02 6.52 15.31
N LEU A 388 4.66 7.67 15.09
CA LEU A 388 6.07 7.90 15.38
C LEU A 388 6.27 9.28 16.01
N ARG A 389 7.02 9.38 17.10
CA ARG A 389 7.36 10.67 17.74
C ARG A 389 8.72 11.18 17.29
N GLY A 390 8.93 11.24 15.97
CA GLY A 390 10.21 11.56 15.32
C GLY A 390 10.00 12.14 13.91
N ARG A 391 11.02 12.09 13.04
CA ARG A 391 10.84 12.45 11.62
C ARG A 391 10.03 11.36 10.93
N SER A 392 8.92 11.73 10.28
CA SER A 392 8.10 10.81 9.50
C SER A 392 8.93 10.14 8.39
N PHE A 393 8.56 8.93 8.01
CA PHE A 393 9.16 8.24 6.86
C PHE A 393 8.23 7.16 6.28
N ALA A 394 8.35 6.94 4.98
CA ALA A 394 7.77 5.81 4.26
C ALA A 394 8.76 4.63 4.17
N ASN A 395 8.25 3.41 4.17
CA ASN A 395 9.05 2.20 4.08
C ASN A 395 8.37 1.16 3.19
N ILE A 396 8.93 0.97 1.99
CA ILE A 396 8.42 0.03 1.00
C ILE A 396 8.48 -1.43 1.46
N GLN A 397 9.57 -1.85 2.13
CA GLN A 397 9.78 -3.25 2.53
C GLN A 397 8.76 -3.70 3.59
N LYS A 398 8.43 -2.81 4.52
CA LYS A 398 7.41 -3.02 5.54
C LYS A 398 6.01 -2.63 5.08
N LYS A 399 5.86 -2.13 3.85
CA LYS A 399 4.59 -1.63 3.30
C LYS A 399 3.91 -0.61 4.25
N GLN A 400 4.69 0.30 4.83
CA GLN A 400 4.22 1.15 5.92
C GLN A 400 4.68 2.61 5.84
N ILE A 401 3.91 3.48 6.50
CA ILE A 401 4.32 4.82 6.92
C ILE A 401 4.46 4.84 8.44
N ALA A 402 5.54 5.45 8.92
CA ALA A 402 5.68 5.85 10.32
C ALA A 402 5.47 7.37 10.39
N LEU A 403 4.32 7.80 10.90
CA LEU A 403 3.87 9.20 10.83
C LEU A 403 3.98 9.90 12.17
N ASN A 404 4.59 11.09 12.16
CA ASN A 404 4.48 12.03 13.26
C ASN A 404 3.18 12.83 13.18
N PRO A 405 2.27 12.69 14.16
CA PRO A 405 0.99 13.38 14.13
C PRO A 405 1.12 14.90 14.13
N ARG A 406 2.22 15.46 14.66
CA ARG A 406 2.50 16.91 14.60
C ARG A 406 2.88 17.41 13.21
N GLY A 407 3.25 16.51 12.30
CA GLY A 407 3.54 16.85 10.91
C GLY A 407 2.28 17.18 10.10
N GLY A 408 1.10 16.79 10.60
CA GLY A 408 -0.21 17.07 10.01
C GLY A 408 -0.32 16.61 8.55
N LYS A 409 -1.21 17.29 7.81
CA LYS A 409 -1.54 16.98 6.41
C LYS A 409 -0.32 16.97 5.50
N ARG A 410 0.60 17.90 5.73
CA ARG A 410 1.86 18.04 4.99
C ARG A 410 2.67 16.74 5.04
N ALA A 411 2.98 16.25 6.24
CA ALA A 411 3.75 15.03 6.40
C ALA A 411 2.99 13.81 5.88
N LEU A 412 1.68 13.71 6.14
CA LEU A 412 0.89 12.59 5.64
C LEU A 412 0.93 12.49 4.11
N TRP A 413 0.70 13.59 3.40
CA TRP A 413 0.69 13.63 1.94
C TRP A 413 2.09 13.36 1.36
N HIS A 414 3.13 13.87 2.02
CA HIS A 414 4.52 13.57 1.68
C HIS A 414 4.83 12.07 1.70
N GLU A 415 4.54 11.41 2.83
CA GLU A 415 4.84 9.98 2.99
C GLU A 415 3.98 9.09 2.09
N VAL A 416 2.73 9.49 1.82
CA VAL A 416 1.88 8.80 0.85
C VAL A 416 2.41 8.99 -0.58
N GLY A 417 2.97 10.16 -0.92
CA GLY A 417 3.62 10.41 -2.20
C GLY A 417 4.81 9.49 -2.47
N HIS A 418 5.57 9.10 -1.45
CA HIS A 418 6.56 8.03 -1.60
C HIS A 418 5.92 6.69 -1.99
N HIS A 419 4.81 6.31 -1.34
CA HIS A 419 4.10 5.08 -1.69
C HIS A 419 3.45 5.14 -3.08
N PHE A 420 3.13 6.33 -3.59
CA PHE A 420 2.73 6.52 -4.98
C PHE A 420 3.88 6.17 -5.95
N GLU A 421 5.10 6.67 -5.72
CA GLU A 421 6.28 6.27 -6.52
C GLU A 421 6.61 4.77 -6.34
N PHE A 422 6.62 4.27 -5.11
CA PHE A 422 6.90 2.85 -4.82
C PHE A 422 5.94 1.89 -5.50
N SER A 423 4.69 2.29 -5.67
CA SER A 423 3.67 1.47 -6.30
C SER A 423 3.75 1.48 -7.82
N ASN A 424 4.53 2.39 -8.42
CA ASN A 424 4.57 2.63 -9.86
C ASN A 424 6.03 2.85 -10.30
N PRO A 425 6.78 1.78 -10.61
CA PRO A 425 8.19 1.88 -11.00
C PRO A 425 8.46 2.82 -12.19
N ASP A 426 7.51 2.93 -13.12
CA ASP A 426 7.61 3.88 -14.25
C ASP A 426 7.64 5.34 -13.79
N TYR A 427 7.04 5.65 -12.64
CA TYR A 427 7.08 7.00 -12.06
C TYR A 427 8.48 7.33 -11.54
N LEU A 428 9.18 6.37 -10.92
CA LEU A 428 10.58 6.56 -10.57
C LEU A 428 11.43 6.89 -11.81
N MET A 429 11.17 6.23 -12.93
CA MET A 429 11.93 6.51 -14.16
C MET A 429 11.67 7.91 -14.69
N MET A 430 10.41 8.36 -14.69
CA MET A 430 10.06 9.73 -15.07
C MET A 430 10.61 10.76 -14.06
N ALA A 431 10.64 10.45 -12.76
CA ALA A 431 11.27 11.30 -11.76
C ALA A 431 12.78 11.46 -12.00
N ARG A 432 13.47 10.38 -12.37
CA ARG A 432 14.88 10.46 -12.80
C ARG A 432 15.06 11.32 -14.05
N ALA A 433 14.16 11.19 -15.04
CA ALA A 433 14.19 12.03 -16.25
C ALA A 433 13.97 13.52 -15.93
N TYR A 434 13.03 13.84 -15.02
CA TYR A 434 12.84 15.19 -14.49
C TYR A 434 14.13 15.73 -13.87
N LEU A 435 14.76 14.97 -12.96
CA LEU A 435 16.01 15.39 -12.31
C LEU A 435 17.18 15.53 -13.29
N ALA A 436 17.25 14.66 -14.29
CA ALA A 436 18.25 14.74 -15.36
C ALA A 436 18.03 15.99 -16.23
N GLU A 437 16.79 16.34 -16.58
CA GLU A 437 16.48 17.59 -17.30
C GLU A 437 16.98 18.81 -16.50
N ARG A 438 16.69 18.85 -15.19
CA ARG A 438 17.13 19.92 -14.28
C ARG A 438 18.65 20.08 -14.20
N THR A 439 19.40 19.04 -14.55
CA THR A 439 20.87 19.02 -14.57
C THR A 439 21.45 18.97 -15.98
N ASN A 440 20.67 19.29 -17.02
CA ASN A 440 21.08 19.22 -18.43
C ASN A 440 21.64 17.85 -18.85
N GLY A 441 21.15 16.76 -18.24
CA GLY A 441 21.59 15.39 -18.47
C GLY A 441 22.80 14.94 -17.65
N GLU A 442 23.37 15.81 -16.80
CA GLU A 442 24.51 15.47 -15.97
C GLU A 442 24.11 14.63 -14.75
N ASN A 443 24.00 13.31 -14.94
CA ASN A 443 23.58 12.37 -13.87
C ASN A 443 24.45 12.41 -12.60
N ALA A 444 25.68 12.91 -12.67
CA ALA A 444 26.60 13.05 -11.54
C ALA A 444 26.56 14.45 -10.90
N ALA A 445 25.75 15.38 -11.40
CA ALA A 445 25.55 16.71 -10.83
C ALA A 445 24.71 16.64 -9.56
N VAL A 446 25.27 16.01 -8.52
CA VAL A 446 24.69 15.88 -7.19
C VAL A 446 25.63 16.44 -6.13
N ALA A 447 25.07 16.98 -5.07
CA ALA A 447 25.78 17.53 -3.93
C ALA A 447 25.16 17.03 -2.63
N SER A 448 25.98 16.93 -1.58
CA SER A 448 25.47 16.75 -0.22
C SER A 448 24.45 17.84 0.10
N LEU A 449 23.33 17.47 0.73
CA LEU A 449 22.32 18.45 1.16
C LEU A 449 22.96 19.55 2.02
N ASN A 450 23.94 19.21 2.86
CA ASN A 450 24.66 20.20 3.68
C ASN A 450 25.36 21.31 2.87
N ARG A 451 25.60 21.15 1.56
CA ARG A 451 26.15 22.23 0.72
C ARG A 451 25.12 23.32 0.41
N PHE A 452 23.83 22.98 0.38
CA PHE A 452 22.76 23.94 0.08
C PHE A 452 22.38 24.79 1.29
N TYR A 453 22.67 24.31 2.51
CA TYR A 453 22.31 24.97 3.77
C TYR A 453 23.57 25.47 4.47
N ARG A 454 23.49 26.65 5.12
CA ARG A 454 24.61 27.16 5.93
C ARG A 454 24.92 26.36 7.19
N ASN A 455 23.89 25.76 7.80
CA ASN A 455 24.01 25.03 9.05
C ASN A 455 23.74 23.55 8.75
N GLY A 456 24.79 22.79 8.46
CA GLY A 456 24.68 21.39 8.08
C GLY A 456 24.05 20.54 9.18
N VAL A 457 22.84 20.03 8.92
CA VAL A 457 22.06 19.18 9.85
C VAL A 457 21.66 17.85 9.21
N TYR A 458 22.12 17.58 7.99
CA TYR A 458 21.81 16.37 7.24
C TYR A 458 22.95 15.36 7.35
N GLY A 459 22.64 14.07 7.22
CA GLY A 459 23.66 13.03 7.19
C GLY A 459 24.50 13.06 5.91
N ASP A 460 25.72 12.54 5.98
CA ASP A 460 26.70 12.57 4.88
C ASP A 460 26.22 11.89 3.58
N LYS A 461 25.24 10.98 3.70
CA LYS A 461 24.65 10.23 2.59
C LYS A 461 23.40 10.88 2.01
N GLU A 462 22.95 11.99 2.57
CA GLU A 462 21.82 12.73 2.02
C GLU A 462 22.31 13.67 0.92
N VAL A 463 21.91 13.39 -0.32
CA VAL A 463 22.33 14.12 -1.51
C VAL A 463 21.14 14.55 -2.35
N ALA A 464 21.31 15.66 -3.06
CA ALA A 464 20.34 16.17 -4.03
C ALA A 464 21.05 16.67 -5.29
N ILE A 465 20.31 16.78 -6.38
CA ILE A 465 20.84 17.38 -7.61
C ILE A 465 21.32 18.81 -7.37
N ALA A 466 22.45 19.17 -7.97
CA ALA A 466 23.05 20.49 -7.86
C ALA A 466 22.33 21.49 -8.76
N ASP A 467 21.14 21.91 -8.33
CA ASP A 467 20.26 22.80 -9.07
C ASP A 467 19.67 23.90 -8.15
N HIS A 468 18.93 24.84 -8.74
CA HIS A 468 18.31 26.01 -8.12
C HIS A 468 16.82 25.80 -7.75
N LEU A 469 16.40 24.56 -7.51
CA LEU A 469 15.06 24.22 -7.07
C LEU A 469 14.65 25.02 -5.82
N SER A 470 13.35 25.30 -5.69
CA SER A 470 12.82 26.07 -4.54
C SER A 470 13.16 25.42 -3.20
N SER A 471 13.30 24.09 -3.19
CA SER A 471 13.87 23.31 -2.10
C SER A 471 14.82 22.26 -2.65
N PRO A 472 16.07 22.15 -2.14
CA PRO A 472 16.98 21.05 -2.46
C PRO A 472 16.35 19.67 -2.20
N TYR A 473 15.38 19.61 -1.28
CA TYR A 473 14.69 18.37 -0.96
C TYR A 473 13.93 17.78 -2.16
N ILE A 474 13.38 18.61 -3.06
CA ILE A 474 12.73 18.14 -4.30
C ILE A 474 13.71 17.31 -5.16
N GLY A 475 14.98 17.74 -5.16
CA GLY A 475 16.06 17.14 -5.93
C GLY A 475 16.75 15.96 -5.26
N LYS A 476 16.29 15.55 -4.06
CA LYS A 476 16.96 14.52 -3.27
C LYS A 476 16.74 13.13 -3.88
N ILE A 477 17.83 12.37 -3.92
CA ILE A 477 17.85 11.00 -4.42
C ILE A 477 18.35 10.04 -3.35
N TYR A 478 18.00 8.77 -3.50
CA TYR A 478 18.42 7.71 -2.61
C TYR A 478 19.05 6.54 -3.37
N GLY A 479 19.85 5.73 -2.67
CA GLY A 479 20.46 4.54 -3.25
C GLY A 479 21.77 4.78 -4.00
N GLY A 480 22.28 6.01 -4.05
CA GLY A 480 23.56 6.32 -4.68
C GLY A 480 23.84 7.82 -4.80
N TYR A 481 24.84 8.14 -5.62
CA TYR A 481 25.28 9.50 -5.96
C TYR A 481 25.10 9.79 -7.46
N HIS A 482 24.18 9.09 -8.12
CA HIS A 482 23.87 9.31 -9.54
C HIS A 482 22.36 9.22 -9.76
N ILE A 483 21.81 10.12 -10.59
CA ILE A 483 20.37 10.22 -10.85
C ILE A 483 19.83 8.93 -11.49
N ASP A 484 20.51 8.38 -12.48
CA ASP A 484 20.13 7.17 -13.23
C ASP A 484 20.08 5.89 -12.38
N THR A 485 20.82 5.84 -11.28
CA THR A 485 20.85 4.70 -10.34
C THR A 485 19.95 4.88 -9.12
N ALA A 486 19.32 6.04 -8.95
CA ALA A 486 18.56 6.40 -7.75
C ALA A 486 17.40 5.45 -7.48
N THR A 487 17.38 4.71 -6.37
CA THR A 487 16.35 3.68 -6.10
C THR A 487 14.98 4.25 -5.74
N PHE A 488 14.94 5.51 -5.29
CA PHE A 488 13.74 6.30 -5.00
C PHE A 488 14.13 7.79 -4.96
N THR A 489 13.15 8.67 -5.10
CA THR A 489 13.35 10.13 -5.11
C THR A 489 12.39 10.85 -4.18
N GLU A 490 12.62 12.15 -3.98
CA GLU A 490 11.68 13.04 -3.29
C GLU A 490 10.73 13.78 -4.24
N VAL A 491 10.70 13.45 -5.54
CA VAL A 491 9.95 14.22 -6.54
C VAL A 491 8.44 14.10 -6.28
N PHE A 492 7.91 12.88 -6.22
CA PHE A 492 6.47 12.70 -5.98
C PHE A 492 6.06 13.02 -4.54
N SER A 493 6.87 12.67 -3.53
CA SER A 493 6.59 13.07 -2.14
C SER A 493 6.51 14.59 -1.99
N SER A 494 7.44 15.33 -2.58
CA SER A 494 7.41 16.80 -2.59
C SER A 494 6.24 17.36 -3.39
N GLY A 495 5.93 16.79 -4.56
CA GLY A 495 4.79 17.26 -5.36
C GLY A 495 3.45 17.10 -4.64
N PHE A 496 3.22 15.95 -4.01
CA PHE A 496 2.05 15.72 -3.17
C PHE A 496 2.03 16.67 -1.96
N GLU A 497 3.17 16.85 -1.28
CA GLU A 497 3.30 17.81 -0.18
C GLU A 497 2.93 19.23 -0.63
N TYR A 498 3.39 19.66 -1.80
CA TYR A 498 3.22 21.03 -2.29
C TYR A 498 1.81 21.32 -2.77
N LEU A 499 1.09 20.30 -3.27
CA LEU A 499 -0.36 20.39 -3.48
C LEU A 499 -1.12 20.47 -2.13
N ALA A 500 -0.63 19.80 -1.09
CA ALA A 500 -1.18 19.89 0.26
C ALA A 500 -0.88 21.22 0.97
N GLN A 501 0.20 21.90 0.57
CA GLN A 501 0.71 23.15 1.13
C GLN A 501 0.80 24.24 0.05
N PRO A 502 -0.30 24.96 -0.22
CA PRO A 502 -0.39 25.95 -1.29
C PRO A 502 0.72 26.99 -1.31
N ASN A 503 1.23 27.40 -0.13
CA ASN A 503 2.40 28.29 -0.03
C ASN A 503 3.64 27.70 -0.72
N SER A 504 4.01 26.45 -0.40
CA SER A 504 5.17 25.78 -0.99
C SER A 504 4.97 25.54 -2.49
N GLY A 505 3.77 25.14 -2.90
CA GLY A 505 3.42 25.00 -4.33
C GLY A 505 3.54 26.33 -5.09
N ALA A 506 3.10 27.43 -4.49
CA ALA A 506 3.18 28.76 -5.11
C ALA A 506 4.64 29.22 -5.24
N ILE A 507 5.47 28.98 -4.23
CA ILE A 507 6.91 29.23 -4.29
C ILE A 507 7.54 28.40 -5.43
N SER A 508 7.21 27.11 -5.53
CA SER A 508 7.73 26.21 -6.58
C SER A 508 7.38 26.68 -7.99
N LEU A 509 6.13 27.13 -8.19
CA LEU A 509 5.65 27.69 -9.45
C LEU A 509 6.39 28.98 -9.83
N VAL A 510 6.56 29.92 -8.88
CA VAL A 510 7.27 31.18 -9.16
C VAL A 510 8.77 30.92 -9.39
N ASN A 511 9.37 29.99 -8.64
CA ASN A 511 10.75 29.54 -8.81
C ASN A 511 10.97 28.74 -10.10
N SER A 512 9.91 28.34 -10.79
CA SER A 512 9.96 27.60 -12.06
C SER A 512 10.67 26.24 -11.90
N ASP A 513 10.31 25.51 -10.85
CA ASP A 513 10.85 24.17 -10.60
C ASP A 513 10.43 23.16 -11.67
N GLY A 514 9.23 23.32 -12.25
CA GLY A 514 8.61 22.32 -13.15
C GLY A 514 7.97 21.14 -12.42
N LEU A 515 8.01 21.14 -11.08
CA LEU A 515 7.51 20.06 -10.23
C LEU A 515 6.00 19.92 -10.30
N ILE A 516 5.26 21.03 -10.14
CA ILE A 516 3.79 21.01 -10.12
C ILE A 516 3.25 20.62 -11.49
N GLU A 517 3.84 21.15 -12.57
CA GLU A 517 3.53 20.78 -13.95
C GLU A 517 3.68 19.27 -14.14
N PHE A 518 4.84 18.71 -13.79
CA PHE A 518 5.09 17.29 -13.96
C PHE A 518 4.13 16.42 -13.14
N VAL A 519 4.02 16.68 -11.83
CA VAL A 519 3.20 15.86 -10.92
C VAL A 519 1.72 15.96 -11.27
N THR A 520 1.21 17.15 -11.57
CA THR A 520 -0.17 17.33 -12.03
C THR A 520 -0.44 16.60 -13.35
N GLY A 521 0.51 16.60 -14.27
CA GLY A 521 0.40 15.85 -15.52
C GLY A 521 0.30 14.33 -15.32
N VAL A 522 1.05 13.78 -14.37
CA VAL A 522 0.92 12.36 -13.96
C VAL A 522 -0.42 12.12 -13.27
N LEU A 523 -0.87 13.05 -12.42
CA LEU A 523 -2.12 12.88 -11.66
C LEU A 523 -3.38 12.99 -12.54
N LYS A 524 -3.34 13.73 -13.66
CA LYS A 524 -4.42 13.83 -14.65
C LYS A 524 -4.61 12.58 -15.50
N GLU A 525 -3.62 11.70 -15.56
CA GLU A 525 -3.76 10.46 -16.31
C GLU A 525 -4.86 9.58 -15.70
N GLY A 526 -5.81 9.15 -16.53
CA GLY A 526 -6.84 8.18 -16.17
C GLY A 526 -6.23 6.80 -15.90
N HIS A 527 -6.85 6.03 -15.02
CA HIS A 527 -6.40 4.69 -14.65
C HIS A 527 -6.85 3.62 -15.67
#